data_AF-A0A962X6M9-F1
#
_entry.id   AF-A0A962X6M9-F1
#
_cell.length_a   1.000
_cell.length_b   1.000
_cell.length_c   1.000
_cell.angle_alpha   90.00
_cell.angle_beta   90.00
_cell.angle_gamma   90.00
#
_symmetry.space_group_name_H-M   'P 1'
#
loop_
_entity.id
_entity.type
_entity.pdbx_description
1 polymer ?
#
loop_
_entity_poly.entity_id
_entity_poly.type
_entity_poly.pdbx_seq_one_letter_code
_entity_poly.pdbx_strand_id
1 'polypeptide(L)'
;VERDNLAWREHNRRLARKTTAFSKQRSWMEKQVWLSLAYYHFCLPHLSLREELPTPEPTRGNGSPRKWRPVTPAMAAGMTDHIWTTAELLGFRVPAPFLNTLETIKHLFPALDDAHHVN
;
A
#
# COMPACT_ATOMS: atom_id res chain seq x y z
N VAL A 1 15.31 -1.23 -3.07
CA VAL A 1 15.72 -0.46 -1.87
C VAL A 1 15.69 1.05 -2.11
N GLU A 2 16.60 1.64 -2.90
CA GLU A 2 16.64 3.11 -3.13
C GLU A 2 15.35 3.69 -3.76
N ARG A 3 14.83 3.03 -4.80
CA ARG A 3 13.57 3.43 -5.48
C ARG A 3 12.37 3.33 -4.56
N ASP A 4 12.33 2.28 -3.74
CA ASP A 4 11.25 2.07 -2.77
C ASP A 4 11.31 3.19 -1.72
N ASN A 5 12.50 3.49 -1.18
CA ASN A 5 12.71 4.58 -0.21
C ASN A 5 12.30 5.96 -0.76
N LEU A 6 12.45 6.18 -2.07
CA LEU A 6 11.93 7.39 -2.71
C LEU A 6 10.40 7.39 -2.76
N ALA A 7 9.79 6.29 -3.22
CA ALA A 7 8.33 6.15 -3.25
C ALA A 7 7.71 6.34 -1.85
N TRP A 8 8.35 5.79 -0.82
CA TRP A 8 7.97 6.01 0.59
C TRP A 8 7.94 7.48 0.96
N ARG A 9 8.98 8.24 0.60
CA ARG A 9 9.08 9.68 0.93
C ARG A 9 8.13 10.56 0.13
N GLU A 10 7.85 10.20 -1.12
CA GLU A 10 6.89 10.91 -1.97
C GLU A 10 5.45 10.73 -1.47
N HIS A 11 5.07 9.50 -1.13
CA HIS A 11 3.71 9.20 -0.64
C HIS A 11 3.53 9.57 0.83
N ASN A 12 4.62 9.65 1.61
CA ASN A 12 4.57 9.96 3.02
C ASN A 12 5.59 11.05 3.37
N ARG A 13 5.13 12.30 3.33
CA ARG A 13 5.93 13.48 3.71
C ARG A 13 6.46 13.42 5.14
N ARG A 14 5.95 12.54 6.02
CA ARG A 14 6.47 12.35 7.39
C ARG A 14 7.83 11.64 7.40
N LEU A 15 8.16 10.91 6.33
CA LEU A 15 9.46 10.25 6.13
C LEU A 15 10.50 11.15 5.44
N ALA A 16 10.09 12.34 4.99
CA ALA A 16 10.99 13.32 4.41
C ALA A 16 11.73 14.13 5.49
N ARG A 17 13.00 14.43 5.24
CA ARG A 17 13.81 15.29 6.12
C ARG A 17 13.35 16.74 6.02
N LYS A 18 13.37 17.49 7.14
CA LYS A 18 13.03 18.94 7.21
C LYS A 18 11.62 19.26 6.70
N THR A 19 10.64 18.44 7.05
CA THR A 19 9.23 18.62 6.73
C THR A 19 8.47 19.24 7.91
N THR A 20 7.48 20.09 7.63
CA THR A 20 6.53 20.55 8.67
C THR A 20 5.48 19.48 9.01
N ALA A 21 5.39 18.41 8.23
CA ALA A 21 4.41 17.33 8.39
C ALA A 21 4.87 16.23 9.38
N PHE A 22 5.75 16.51 10.33
CA PHE A 22 6.25 15.49 11.26
C PHE A 22 5.17 14.98 12.24
N SER A 23 5.31 13.74 12.71
CA SER A 23 4.47 13.22 13.79
C SER A 23 5.02 13.62 15.16
N LYS A 24 4.16 14.09 16.06
CA LYS A 24 4.53 14.40 17.45
C LYS A 24 4.70 13.16 18.34
N GLN A 25 4.09 12.03 17.95
CA GLN A 25 4.23 10.73 18.63
C GLN A 25 4.51 9.65 17.58
N ARG A 26 5.30 8.63 17.96
CA ARG A 26 5.67 7.50 17.09
C ARG A 26 4.45 6.71 16.63
N SER A 27 3.47 6.50 17.49
CA SER A 27 2.21 5.84 17.16
C SER A 27 1.47 6.46 15.95
N TRP A 28 1.51 7.79 15.79
CA TRP A 28 0.92 8.47 14.62
C TRP A 28 1.75 8.30 13.35
N MET A 29 3.09 8.22 13.50
CA MET A 29 3.97 7.89 12.38
C MET A 29 3.72 6.46 11.90
N GLU A 30 3.63 5.51 12.83
CA GLU A 30 3.35 4.10 12.56
C GLU A 30 2.05 3.92 11.77
N LYS A 31 0.95 4.51 12.27
CA LYS A 31 -0.36 4.50 11.59
C LYS A 31 -0.29 5.07 10.18
N GLN A 32 0.45 6.17 9.98
CA GLN A 32 0.63 6.75 8.66
C GLN A 32 1.42 5.81 7.73
N VAL A 33 2.46 5.15 8.23
CA VAL A 33 3.24 4.18 7.45
C VAL A 33 2.34 3.03 7.00
N TRP A 34 1.58 2.42 7.92
CA TRP A 34 0.62 1.36 7.59
C TRP A 34 -0.42 1.79 6.56
N LEU A 35 -0.98 3.00 6.70
CA LEU A 35 -1.94 3.53 5.73
C LEU A 35 -1.29 3.74 4.35
N SER A 36 -0.07 4.27 4.28
CA SER A 36 0.64 4.46 3.02
C SER A 36 1.03 3.14 2.35
N LEU A 37 1.43 2.12 3.14
CA LEU A 37 1.65 0.75 2.68
C LEU A 37 0.40 0.17 2.05
N ALA A 38 -0.72 0.23 2.76
CA ALA A 38 -1.98 -0.32 2.30
C ALA A 38 -2.46 0.40 1.02
N TYR A 39 -2.39 1.73 1.00
CA TYR A 39 -2.74 2.51 -0.19
C TYR A 39 -1.90 2.12 -1.41
N TYR A 40 -0.58 2.00 -1.26
CA TYR A 40 0.31 1.59 -2.35
C TYR A 40 0.00 0.18 -2.88
N HIS A 41 -0.22 -0.78 -1.98
CA HIS A 41 -0.41 -2.18 -2.38
C HIS A 41 -1.81 -2.45 -2.95
N PHE A 42 -2.85 -1.80 -2.43
CA PHE A 42 -4.24 -2.09 -2.79
C PHE A 42 -4.83 -1.11 -3.82
N CYS A 43 -4.45 0.17 -3.79
CA CYS A 43 -5.11 1.21 -4.59
C CYS A 43 -4.29 1.68 -5.81
N LEU A 44 -2.97 1.51 -5.81
CA LEU A 44 -2.09 2.03 -6.87
C LEU A 44 -1.62 0.92 -7.82
N PRO A 45 -2.06 0.93 -9.09
CA PRO A 45 -1.53 0.03 -10.10
C PRO A 45 -0.06 0.32 -10.42
N HIS A 46 0.73 -0.73 -10.55
CA HIS A 46 2.16 -0.63 -10.85
C HIS A 46 2.45 -0.91 -12.32
N LEU A 47 3.22 -0.04 -12.98
CA LEU A 47 3.46 -0.13 -14.42
C LEU A 47 4.19 -1.41 -14.86
N SER A 48 5.07 -1.95 -14.02
CA SER A 48 5.80 -3.20 -14.33
C SER A 48 5.00 -4.47 -14.02
N LEU A 49 3.88 -4.36 -13.29
CA LEU A 49 3.02 -5.50 -12.96
C LEU A 49 1.85 -5.64 -13.94
N ARG A 50 1.70 -4.70 -14.88
CA ARG A 50 0.63 -4.73 -15.86
C ARG A 50 0.66 -6.03 -16.66
N GLU A 51 -0.51 -6.63 -16.82
CA GLU A 51 -0.68 -7.84 -17.61
C GLU A 51 -1.19 -7.50 -19.00
N GLU A 52 -0.78 -8.27 -20.00
CA GLU A 52 -1.30 -8.11 -21.36
C GLU A 52 -2.75 -8.62 -21.40
N LEU A 53 -3.62 -7.84 -22.05
CA LEU A 53 -5.01 -8.22 -22.28
C LEU A 53 -5.04 -9.28 -23.40
N PRO A 54 -5.78 -10.39 -23.22
CA PRO A 54 -5.91 -11.42 -24.26
C PRO A 54 -6.42 -10.86 -25.60
N THR A 55 -7.29 -9.86 -25.52
CA THR A 55 -7.81 -9.13 -26.68
C THR A 55 -7.62 -7.64 -26.43
N PRO A 56 -6.88 -6.91 -27.29
CA PRO A 56 -6.75 -5.46 -27.17
C PRO A 56 -8.11 -4.77 -27.26
N GLU A 57 -8.43 -3.95 -26.28
CA GLU A 57 -9.70 -3.21 -26.24
C GLU A 57 -9.56 -1.87 -26.97
N PRO A 58 -10.55 -1.44 -27.75
CA PRO A 58 -10.51 -0.12 -28.37
C PRO A 58 -10.51 0.99 -27.31
N THR A 59 -9.59 1.95 -27.45
CA THR A 59 -9.61 3.17 -26.62
C THR A 59 -10.76 4.07 -27.10
N ARG A 60 -11.35 4.89 -26.21
CA ARG A 60 -12.35 5.89 -26.62
C ARG A 60 -11.75 6.83 -27.68
N GLY A 61 -12.25 6.77 -28.91
CA GLY A 61 -11.78 7.56 -30.06
C GLY A 61 -10.82 6.80 -30.98
N ASN A 62 -10.00 7.54 -31.74
CA ASN A 62 -9.06 6.96 -32.74
C ASN A 62 -7.70 6.58 -32.14
N GLY A 63 -7.64 6.29 -30.84
CA GLY A 63 -6.40 5.95 -30.14
C GLY A 63 -5.95 4.52 -30.42
N SER A 64 -4.69 4.21 -30.07
CA SER A 64 -4.21 2.83 -30.07
C SER A 64 -5.04 1.97 -29.09
N PRO A 65 -5.30 0.68 -29.41
CA PRO A 65 -6.01 -0.20 -28.51
C PRO A 65 -5.29 -0.35 -27.16
N ARG A 66 -6.07 -0.40 -26.08
CA ARG A 66 -5.57 -0.74 -24.74
C ARG A 66 -5.15 -2.20 -24.73
N LYS A 67 -3.84 -2.41 -24.59
CA LYS A 67 -3.22 -3.75 -24.50
C LYS A 67 -2.94 -4.21 -23.09
N TRP A 68 -2.95 -3.31 -22.12
CA TRP A 68 -2.46 -3.60 -20.77
C TRP A 68 -3.57 -3.45 -19.73
N ARG A 69 -3.73 -4.48 -18.89
CA ARG A 69 -4.55 -4.45 -17.68
C ARG A 69 -3.70 -3.86 -16.53
N PRO A 70 -4.21 -2.86 -15.80
CA PRO A 70 -3.55 -2.38 -14.59
C PRO A 70 -3.60 -3.46 -13.50
N VAL A 71 -2.52 -3.62 -12.75
CA VAL A 71 -2.36 -4.61 -11.67
C VAL A 71 -1.64 -3.96 -10.50
N THR A 72 -2.15 -4.15 -9.28
CA THR A 72 -1.51 -3.66 -8.04
C THR A 72 -0.56 -4.73 -7.46
N PRO A 73 0.36 -4.33 -6.55
CA PRO A 73 1.17 -5.30 -5.83
C PRO A 73 0.35 -6.36 -5.08
N ALA A 74 -0.77 -5.97 -4.44
CA ALA A 74 -1.64 -6.93 -3.75
C ALA A 74 -2.33 -7.91 -4.71
N MET A 75 -2.68 -7.45 -5.92
CA MET A 75 -3.19 -8.35 -6.97
C MET A 75 -2.13 -9.34 -7.43
N ALA A 76 -0.92 -8.87 -7.71
CA ALA A 76 0.18 -9.74 -8.14
C ALA A 76 0.57 -10.77 -7.06
N ALA A 77 0.38 -10.42 -5.78
CA ALA A 77 0.57 -11.33 -4.64
C ALA A 77 -0.61 -12.27 -4.37
N GLY A 78 -1.70 -12.17 -5.14
CA GLY A 78 -2.92 -12.99 -4.95
C GLY A 78 -3.73 -12.65 -3.70
N MET A 79 -3.53 -11.47 -3.10
CA MET A 79 -4.27 -11.02 -1.91
C MET A 79 -5.64 -10.43 -2.25
N THR A 80 -5.82 -9.93 -3.47
CA THR A 80 -7.06 -9.36 -4.01
C THR A 80 -7.12 -9.58 -5.52
N ASP A 81 -8.29 -9.48 -6.12
CA ASP A 81 -8.53 -9.65 -7.56
C ASP A 81 -8.84 -8.34 -8.30
N HIS A 82 -8.90 -7.22 -7.58
CA HIS A 82 -9.22 -5.91 -8.14
C HIS A 82 -8.39 -4.79 -7.48
N ILE A 83 -8.39 -3.63 -8.15
CA ILE A 83 -7.81 -2.38 -7.64
C ILE A 83 -8.83 -1.75 -6.68
N TRP A 84 -8.42 -1.54 -5.44
CA TRP A 84 -9.30 -0.98 -4.41
C TRP A 84 -9.44 0.52 -4.57
N THR A 85 -10.62 1.05 -4.23
CA THR A 85 -10.76 2.50 -4.03
C THR A 85 -10.27 2.91 -2.63
N THR A 86 -9.91 4.18 -2.43
CA THR A 86 -9.56 4.68 -1.10
C THR A 86 -10.72 4.53 -0.11
N ALA A 87 -11.96 4.71 -0.58
CA ALA A 87 -13.15 4.56 0.26
C ALA A 87 -13.35 3.11 0.71
N GLU A 88 -13.12 2.16 -0.20
CA GLU A 88 -13.16 0.73 0.09
C GLU A 88 -12.07 0.34 1.09
N LEU A 89 -10.84 0.80 0.87
CA LEU A 89 -9.72 0.53 1.78
C LEU A 89 -10.00 1.02 3.21
N LEU A 90 -10.53 2.25 3.35
CA LEU A 90 -10.84 2.84 4.65
C LEU A 90 -12.14 2.28 5.26
N GLY A 91 -13.06 1.82 4.42
CA GLY A 91 -14.35 1.25 4.81
C GLY A 91 -14.28 -0.24 5.18
N PHE A 92 -13.21 -0.92 4.79
CA PHE A 92 -13.06 -2.35 5.02
C PHE A 92 -13.11 -2.70 6.51
N ARG A 93 -13.94 -3.68 6.83
CA ARG A 93 -14.09 -4.24 8.17
C ARG A 93 -13.37 -5.56 8.23
N VAL A 94 -12.36 -5.63 9.10
CA VAL A 94 -11.64 -6.86 9.37
C VAL A 94 -12.63 -7.91 9.90
N PRO A 95 -12.68 -9.12 9.31
CA PRO A 95 -13.58 -10.18 9.78
C PRO A 95 -13.31 -10.52 11.24
N ALA A 96 -14.36 -10.72 12.03
CA ALA A 96 -14.24 -11.05 13.45
C ALA A 96 -13.33 -12.27 13.74
N PRO A 97 -13.34 -13.36 12.94
CA PRO A 97 -12.43 -14.47 13.15
C PRO A 97 -10.95 -14.09 13.05
N PHE A 98 -10.60 -13.11 12.21
CA PHE A 98 -9.21 -12.65 12.07
C PHE A 98 -8.72 -11.92 13.33
N LEU A 99 -9.62 -11.25 14.06
CA LEU A 99 -9.27 -10.58 15.32
C LEU A 99 -8.74 -11.57 16.36
N ASN A 100 -9.24 -12.81 16.37
CA ASN A 100 -8.75 -13.87 17.25
C ASN A 100 -7.32 -14.31 16.88
N THR A 101 -6.97 -14.26 15.59
CA THR A 101 -5.61 -14.57 15.11
C THR A 101 -4.63 -13.42 15.36
N LEU A 102 -5.12 -12.20 15.61
CA LEU A 102 -4.28 -11.01 15.76
C LEU A 102 -3.27 -11.17 16.91
N GLU A 103 -3.68 -11.76 18.04
CA GLU A 103 -2.78 -12.03 19.17
C GLU A 103 -1.67 -13.02 18.79
N THR A 104 -1.97 -13.99 17.92
CA THR A 104 -0.97 -14.95 17.42
C THR A 104 0.10 -14.27 16.56
N ILE A 105 -0.27 -13.29 15.73
CA ILE A 105 0.67 -12.63 14.80
C ILE A 105 1.27 -11.34 15.33
N LYS A 106 0.82 -10.85 16.49
CA LYS A 106 1.25 -9.58 17.08
C LYS A 106 2.77 -9.48 17.26
N HIS A 107 3.43 -10.60 17.58
CA HIS A 107 4.88 -10.68 17.73
C HIS A 107 5.66 -10.38 16.43
N LEU A 108 5.03 -10.52 15.25
CA LEU A 108 5.63 -10.17 13.96
C LEU A 108 5.66 -8.66 13.73
N PHE A 109 4.85 -7.90 14.48
CA PHE A 109 4.69 -6.45 14.34
C PHE A 109 4.91 -5.77 15.71
N PRO A 110 6.15 -5.80 16.24
CA PRO A 110 6.46 -5.13 17.50
C PRO A 110 6.21 -3.63 17.39
N ALA A 111 5.76 -3.00 18.48
CA ALA A 111 5.53 -1.57 18.48
C ALA A 111 6.85 -0.84 18.21
N LEU A 112 6.79 0.26 17.45
CA LEU A 112 7.99 1.06 17.17
C LEU A 112 8.62 1.67 18.45
N ASP A 113 7.86 1.70 19.54
CA ASP A 113 8.33 2.14 20.84
C ASP A 113 9.23 1.10 21.53
N ASP A 114 9.02 -0.20 21.25
CA ASP A 114 9.79 -1.32 21.83
C ASP A 114 11.15 -1.50 21.15
N ALA A 115 11.36 -0.85 19.99
CA ALA A 115 12.55 -1.02 19.15
C ALA A 115 13.82 -0.30 19.67
N HIS A 116 13.89 0.11 20.94
CA HIS A 116 15.08 0.75 21.51
C HIS A 116 15.43 0.29 22.93
N HIS A 117 16.41 -0.62 23.03
CA HIS A 117 17.37 -0.71 24.15
C HIS A 117 18.73 -1.28 23.67
N VAL A 118 19.41 -0.66 22.71
CA VAL A 118 20.88 -0.72 22.63
C VAL A 118 21.40 0.57 21.98
N ASN A 119 21.97 1.44 22.80
CA ASN A 119 23.07 2.34 22.43
C ASN A 119 24.16 2.12 23.48
#